data_AF-A0A2E8L396-F1
#
_entry.id   AF-A0A2E8L396-F1
#
_cell.length_a   1.000
_cell.length_b   1.000
_cell.length_c   1.000
_cell.angle_alpha   90.00
_cell.angle_beta   90.00
_cell.angle_gamma   90.00
#
_symmetry.space_group_name_H-M   'P 1'
#
loop_
_entity.id
_entity.type
_entity.pdbx_description
1 polymer ?
#
loop_
_entity_poly.entity_id
_entity_poly.type
_entity_poly.pdbx_seq_one_letter_code
_entity_poly.pdbx_strand_id
1 'polypeptide(L)'
;MNAFIQLFGILGIIGSLLFVGLEMRQSQRIALAAQQQSRLEVWSEMTNVYTERGLSMFEMMNDLLNSEPYDDNYELAAHNWLFQRILIFESDFVQYRAGLMERPVWEAKLQGIQSVYASCKNKPILDFYMPWVHQDLHPLFIGSSNRACD
;
A
#
# COMPACT_ATOMS: atom_id res chain seq x y z
N MET A 1 -45.28 18.68 34.88
CA MET A 1 -44.27 17.66 35.24
C MET A 1 -43.89 16.77 34.06
N ASN A 2 -44.86 16.20 33.33
CA ASN A 2 -44.60 15.28 32.22
C ASN A 2 -43.79 15.87 31.04
N ALA A 3 -44.01 17.14 30.69
CA ALA A 3 -43.28 17.79 29.58
C ALA A 3 -41.77 17.90 29.82
N PHE A 4 -41.35 18.15 31.08
CA PHE A 4 -39.93 18.22 31.43
C PHE A 4 -39.26 16.85 31.35
N ILE A 5 -39.92 15.80 31.85
CA ILE A 5 -39.41 14.43 31.80
C ILE A 5 -39.24 13.98 30.35
N GLN A 6 -40.21 14.28 29.48
CA GLN A 6 -40.14 13.96 28.06
C GLN A 6 -39.02 14.73 27.34
N LEU A 7 -38.86 16.02 27.66
CA LEU A 7 -37.77 16.84 27.13
C LEU A 7 -36.40 16.28 27.51
N PHE A 8 -36.18 15.96 28.78
CA PHE A 8 -34.92 15.36 29.25
C PHE A 8 -34.69 13.96 28.67
N GLY A 9 -35.75 13.18 28.45
CA GLY A 9 -35.65 11.88 27.78
C GLY A 9 -35.14 11.99 26.34
N ILE A 10 -35.72 12.92 25.56
CA ILE A 10 -35.27 13.17 24.17
C ILE A 10 -33.85 13.73 24.15
N LEU A 11 -33.53 14.66 25.05
CA LEU A 11 -32.16 15.20 25.18
C LEU A 11 -31.15 14.11 25.55
N GLY A 12 -31.53 13.15 26.40
CA GLY A 12 -30.69 12.01 26.74
C GLY A 12 -30.40 11.11 25.53
N ILE A 13 -31.40 10.83 24.70
CA ILE A 13 -31.23 10.05 23.46
C ILE A 13 -30.36 10.80 22.44
N ILE A 14 -30.59 12.09 22.24
CA ILE A 14 -29.76 12.90 21.33
C ILE A 14 -28.32 12.95 21.83
N GLY A 15 -28.13 13.17 23.15
CA GLY A 15 -26.83 13.19 23.79
C GLY A 15 -26.06 11.87 23.62
N SER A 16 -26.72 10.72 23.80
CA SER A 16 -26.08 9.41 23.62
C SER A 16 -25.71 9.14 22.17
N LEU A 17 -26.56 9.51 21.20
CA LEU A 17 -26.26 9.36 19.77
C LEU A 17 -25.08 10.23 19.33
N LEU A 18 -24.99 11.46 19.83
CA LEU A 18 -23.85 12.35 19.55
C LEU A 18 -22.54 11.76 20.10
N PHE A 19 -22.58 11.24 21.33
CA PHE A 19 -21.42 10.60 21.95
C PHE A 19 -20.95 9.39 21.14
N VAL A 20 -21.86 8.49 20.77
CA VAL A 20 -21.55 7.32 19.93
C VAL A 20 -20.99 7.75 18.57
N GLY A 21 -21.56 8.77 17.93
CA GLY A 21 -21.06 9.28 16.66
C GLY A 21 -19.63 9.81 16.74
N LEU A 22 -19.27 10.48 17.84
CA LEU A 22 -17.91 10.96 18.10
C LEU A 22 -16.95 9.79 18.37
N GLU A 23 -17.36 8.80 19.18
CA GLU A 23 -16.56 7.60 19.46
C GLU A 23 -16.29 6.79 18.20
N MET A 24 -17.29 6.59 17.33
CA MET A 24 -17.10 5.87 16.06
C MET A 24 -16.09 6.59 15.16
N ARG A 25 -16.18 7.92 15.05
CA ARG A 25 -15.21 8.71 14.28
C ARG A 25 -13.80 8.62 14.86
N GLN A 26 -13.66 8.66 16.17
CA GLN A 26 -12.38 8.50 16.84
C GLN A 26 -11.81 7.09 16.62
N SER A 27 -12.63 6.06 16.79
CA SER A 27 -12.26 4.66 16.56
C SER A 27 -11.76 4.44 15.13
N GLN A 28 -12.46 4.97 14.13
CA GLN A 28 -12.03 4.92 12.73
C GLN A 28 -10.66 5.58 12.51
N ARG A 29 -10.43 6.76 13.12
CA ARG A 29 -9.14 7.46 13.03
C ARG A 29 -8.00 6.66 13.66
N ILE A 30 -8.25 6.05 14.82
CA ILE A 30 -7.28 5.18 15.49
C ILE A 30 -6.97 3.96 14.64
N ALA A 31 -7.99 3.31 14.06
CA ALA A 31 -7.80 2.15 13.20
C ALA A 31 -6.94 2.48 11.96
N LEU A 32 -7.20 3.61 11.29
CA LEU A 32 -6.39 4.08 10.17
C LEU A 32 -4.95 4.40 10.58
N ALA A 33 -4.76 5.06 11.73
CA ALA A 33 -3.43 5.36 12.25
C ALA A 33 -2.66 4.08 12.61
N ALA A 34 -3.32 3.11 13.25
CA ALA A 34 -2.73 1.81 13.57
C ALA A 34 -2.33 1.03 12.31
N GLN A 35 -3.16 1.10 11.26
CA GLN A 35 -2.82 0.49 9.95
C GLN A 35 -1.61 1.17 9.29
N GLN A 36 -1.45 2.49 9.44
CA GLN A 36 -0.26 3.19 8.95
C GLN A 36 0.98 2.85 9.78
N GLN A 37 0.84 2.78 11.10
CA GLN A 37 1.92 2.39 12.01
C GLN A 37 2.42 0.98 11.69
N SER A 38 1.52 0.00 11.52
CA SER A 38 1.91 -1.38 11.21
C SER A 38 2.65 -1.47 9.87
N ARG A 39 2.29 -0.64 8.88
CA ARG A 39 3.05 -0.55 7.62
C ARG A 39 4.44 0.01 7.83
N LEU A 40 4.56 1.09 8.62
CA LEU A 40 5.85 1.70 8.93
C LEU A 40 6.77 0.76 9.69
N GLU A 41 6.22 -0.05 10.60
CA GLU A 41 6.96 -1.10 11.32
C GLU A 41 7.54 -2.14 10.35
N VAL A 42 6.73 -2.66 9.42
CA VAL A 42 7.21 -3.59 8.37
C VAL A 42 8.28 -2.95 7.49
N TRP A 43 8.12 -1.68 7.08
CA TRP A 43 9.13 -0.96 6.31
C TRP A 43 10.42 -0.74 7.09
N SER A 44 10.34 -0.43 8.38
CA SER A 44 11.49 -0.25 9.26
C SER A 44 12.24 -1.56 9.47
N GLU A 45 11.53 -2.66 9.70
CA GLU A 45 12.11 -3.99 9.87
C GLU A 45 12.84 -4.42 8.59
N MET A 46 12.20 -4.27 7.43
CA MET A 46 12.82 -4.57 6.14
C MET A 46 14.06 -3.70 5.89
N THR A 47 14.03 -2.41 6.26
CA THR A 47 15.20 -1.52 6.18
C THR A 47 16.35 -2.00 7.06
N ASN A 48 16.07 -2.45 8.28
CA ASN A 48 17.07 -2.98 9.19
C ASN A 48 17.71 -4.27 8.65
N VAL A 49 16.90 -5.20 8.12
CA VAL A 49 17.40 -6.45 7.53
C VAL A 49 18.35 -6.20 6.36
N TYR A 50 18.06 -5.22 5.49
CA TYR A 50 18.99 -4.85 4.43
C TYR A 50 20.26 -4.19 4.98
N THR A 51 20.12 -3.30 5.94
CA THR A 51 21.25 -2.61 6.59
C THR A 51 22.20 -3.60 7.26
N GLU A 52 21.68 -4.61 7.98
CA GLU A 52 22.46 -5.67 8.61
C GLU A 52 23.25 -6.52 7.60
N ARG A 53 22.73 -6.65 6.37
CA ARG A 53 23.42 -7.33 5.26
C ARG A 53 24.35 -6.40 4.46
N GLY A 54 24.49 -5.14 4.85
CA GLY A 54 25.29 -4.15 4.12
C GLY A 54 24.68 -3.70 2.80
N LEU A 55 23.36 -3.92 2.61
CA LEU A 55 22.65 -3.55 1.39
C LEU A 55 21.95 -2.20 1.57
N SER A 56 22.16 -1.29 0.62
CA SER A 56 21.44 -0.02 0.58
C SER A 56 20.09 -0.19 -0.12
N MET A 57 19.00 0.12 0.60
CA MET A 57 17.66 0.13 -0.01
C MET A 57 17.57 1.13 -1.16
N PHE A 58 18.27 2.26 -1.05
CA PHE A 58 18.30 3.26 -2.12
C PHE A 58 18.97 2.70 -3.38
N GLU A 59 20.14 2.06 -3.24
CA GLU A 59 20.87 1.49 -4.39
C GLU A 59 20.07 0.36 -5.02
N MET A 60 19.47 -0.52 -4.21
CA MET A 60 18.57 -1.58 -4.68
C MET A 60 17.35 -1.00 -5.43
N MET A 61 16.68 0.01 -4.88
CA MET A 61 15.52 0.64 -5.54
C MET A 61 15.91 1.36 -6.82
N ASN A 62 17.08 2.00 -6.85
CA ASN A 62 17.62 2.63 -8.05
C ASN A 62 17.94 1.57 -9.11
N ASP A 63 18.57 0.45 -8.71
CA ASP A 63 18.87 -0.65 -9.61
C ASP A 63 17.60 -1.21 -10.26
N LEU A 64 16.53 -1.42 -9.49
CA LEU A 64 15.23 -1.88 -10.01
C LEU A 64 14.64 -1.00 -11.12
N LEU A 65 14.98 0.30 -11.14
CA LEU A 65 14.51 1.23 -12.17
C LEU A 65 15.42 1.28 -13.40
N ASN A 66 16.65 0.77 -13.29
CA ASN A 66 17.61 0.72 -14.38
C ASN A 66 17.38 -0.51 -15.27
N SER A 67 17.98 -0.48 -16.45
CA SER A 67 17.90 -1.56 -17.45
C SER A 67 19.05 -2.56 -17.37
N GLU A 68 20.09 -2.25 -16.60
CA GLU A 68 21.24 -3.14 -16.39
C GLU A 68 20.83 -4.39 -15.60
N PRO A 69 21.48 -5.56 -15.80
CA PRO A 69 21.27 -6.75 -14.98
C PRO A 69 21.42 -6.45 -13.49
N TYR A 70 20.82 -7.29 -12.64
CA TYR A 70 21.04 -7.18 -11.20
C TYR A 70 22.53 -7.38 -10.90
N ASP A 71 23.07 -6.55 -10.00
CA ASP A 71 24.32 -6.85 -9.33
C ASP A 71 24.10 -8.12 -8.47
N ASP A 72 25.02 -9.10 -8.57
CA ASP A 72 24.97 -10.36 -7.84
C ASP A 72 24.76 -10.18 -6.33
N ASN A 73 25.27 -9.08 -5.75
CA ASN A 73 25.08 -8.77 -4.33
C ASN A 73 23.63 -8.39 -3.99
N TYR A 74 22.87 -7.91 -4.97
CA TYR A 74 21.53 -7.35 -4.80
C TYR A 74 20.43 -8.22 -5.39
N GLU A 75 20.73 -9.18 -6.27
CA GLU A 75 19.74 -10.00 -6.99
C GLU A 75 18.71 -10.66 -6.05
N LEU A 76 19.17 -11.35 -5.00
CA LEU A 76 18.28 -12.00 -4.04
C LEU A 76 17.38 -10.99 -3.30
N ALA A 77 17.93 -9.83 -2.94
CA ALA A 77 17.17 -8.79 -2.25
C ALA A 77 16.14 -8.16 -3.20
N ALA A 78 16.52 -7.92 -4.45
CA ALA A 78 15.65 -7.41 -5.51
C ALA A 78 14.46 -8.34 -5.78
N HIS A 79 14.69 -9.65 -5.89
CA HIS A 79 13.62 -10.64 -6.11
C HIS A 79 12.58 -10.63 -4.98
N ASN A 80 13.07 -10.68 -3.73
CA ASN A 80 12.20 -10.64 -2.55
C ASN A 80 11.45 -9.30 -2.44
N TRP A 81 12.13 -8.20 -2.76
CA TRP A 81 11.51 -6.87 -2.74
C TRP A 81 10.42 -6.73 -3.79
N LEU A 82 10.62 -7.22 -5.02
CA LEU A 82 9.61 -7.19 -6.09
C LEU A 82 8.35 -7.96 -5.68
N PHE A 83 8.52 -9.14 -5.07
CA PHE A 83 7.41 -9.90 -4.51
C PHE A 83 6.69 -9.14 -3.39
N GLN A 84 7.41 -8.62 -2.41
CA GLN A 84 6.79 -7.85 -1.33
C GLN A 84 6.08 -6.60 -1.86
N ARG A 85 6.66 -5.94 -2.88
CA ARG A 85 6.12 -4.71 -3.43
C ARG A 85 4.80 -4.93 -4.16
N ILE A 86 4.64 -6.03 -4.90
CA ILE A 86 3.37 -6.29 -5.59
C ILE A 86 2.23 -6.54 -4.59
N LEU A 87 2.49 -7.24 -3.48
CA LEU A 87 1.52 -7.46 -2.40
C LEU A 87 1.13 -6.16 -1.68
N ILE A 88 2.11 -5.30 -1.40
CA ILE A 88 1.85 -3.98 -0.81
C ILE A 88 1.01 -3.14 -1.77
N PHE A 89 1.30 -3.19 -3.06
CA PHE A 89 0.55 -2.46 -4.07
C PHE A 89 -0.89 -2.97 -4.22
N GLU A 90 -1.12 -4.28 -4.14
CA GLU A 90 -2.46 -4.87 -4.04
C GLU A 90 -3.22 -4.34 -2.83
N SER A 91 -2.58 -4.28 -1.67
CA SER A 91 -3.21 -3.70 -0.47
C SER A 91 -3.54 -2.21 -0.65
N ASP A 92 -2.69 -1.46 -1.34
CA ASP A 92 -2.94 -0.05 -1.68
C ASP A 92 -4.11 0.10 -2.66
N PHE A 93 -4.25 -0.80 -3.64
CA PHE A 93 -5.38 -0.84 -4.55
C PHE A 93 -6.70 -1.10 -3.83
N VAL A 94 -6.74 -2.07 -2.93
CA VAL A 94 -7.93 -2.37 -2.13
C VAL A 94 -8.35 -1.16 -1.27
N GLN A 95 -7.39 -0.45 -0.66
CA GLN A 95 -7.68 0.77 0.09
C GLN A 95 -8.19 1.91 -0.78
N TYR A 96 -7.62 2.10 -1.97
CA TYR A 96 -8.11 3.09 -2.93
C TYR A 96 -9.55 2.78 -3.36
N ARG A 97 -9.85 1.52 -3.68
CA ARG A 97 -11.21 1.05 -4.00
C ARG A 97 -12.20 1.26 -2.85
N ALA A 98 -11.74 1.16 -1.61
CA ALA A 98 -12.53 1.43 -0.41
C ALA A 98 -12.70 2.93 -0.08
N GLY A 99 -12.12 3.85 -0.87
CA GLY A 99 -12.18 5.29 -0.62
C GLY A 99 -11.28 5.77 0.52
N LEU A 100 -10.34 4.93 0.98
CA LEU A 100 -9.40 5.22 2.07
C LEU A 100 -8.08 5.84 1.57
N MET A 101 -7.94 6.02 0.25
CA MET A 101 -6.79 6.66 -0.39
C MET A 101 -7.25 7.70 -1.39
N GLU A 102 -6.66 8.88 -1.32
CA GLU A 102 -6.92 9.95 -2.28
C GLU A 102 -6.41 9.57 -3.67
N ARG A 103 -7.17 9.94 -4.70
CA ARG A 103 -6.80 9.72 -6.10
C ARG A 103 -5.38 10.17 -6.46
N PRO A 104 -4.91 11.40 -6.15
CA PRO A 104 -3.55 11.80 -6.49
C PRO A 104 -2.47 10.94 -5.81
N VAL A 105 -2.73 10.46 -4.58
CA VAL A 105 -1.82 9.54 -3.88
C VAL A 105 -1.77 8.19 -4.59
N TRP A 106 -2.94 7.68 -5.00
CA TRP A 106 -3.04 6.44 -5.77
C TRP A 106 -2.32 6.54 -7.12
N GLU A 107 -2.55 7.60 -7.89
CA GLU A 107 -1.94 7.81 -9.20
C GLU A 107 -0.42 7.89 -9.13
N ALA A 108 0.13 8.59 -8.12
CA ALA A 108 1.57 8.64 -7.89
C ALA A 108 2.17 7.25 -7.59
N LYS A 109 1.49 6.45 -6.75
CA LYS A 109 1.91 5.08 -6.44
C LYS A 109 1.83 4.17 -7.66
N LEU A 110 0.76 4.28 -8.45
CA LEU A 110 0.54 3.52 -9.68
C LEU A 110 1.65 3.81 -10.70
N GLN A 111 1.99 5.08 -10.92
CA GLN A 111 3.09 5.48 -11.80
C GLN A 111 4.43 4.89 -11.34
N GLY A 112 4.70 4.89 -10.04
CA GLY A 112 5.91 4.30 -9.46
C GLY A 112 6.03 2.81 -9.75
N ILE A 113 4.98 2.02 -9.46
CA ILE A 113 5.02 0.57 -9.70
C ILE A 113 5.02 0.23 -11.20
N GLN A 114 4.35 1.02 -12.04
CA GLN A 114 4.40 0.84 -13.49
C GLN A 114 5.80 1.04 -14.04
N SER A 115 6.58 1.97 -13.46
CA SER A 115 8.00 2.17 -13.83
C SER A 115 8.85 0.96 -13.48
N VAL A 116 8.62 0.36 -12.30
CA VAL A 116 9.29 -0.89 -11.89
C VAL A 116 8.90 -2.05 -12.80
N TYR A 117 7.61 -2.21 -13.11
CA TYR A 117 7.11 -3.28 -13.98
C TYR A 117 7.56 -3.11 -15.44
N ALA A 118 7.77 -1.87 -15.90
CA ALA A 118 8.27 -1.57 -17.23
C ALA A 118 9.75 -1.96 -17.43
N SER A 119 10.49 -2.27 -16.37
CA SER A 119 11.87 -2.76 -16.48
C SER A 119 11.89 -4.23 -16.85
N CYS A 120 12.61 -4.56 -17.93
CA CYS A 120 12.66 -5.89 -18.51
C CYS A 120 13.25 -6.94 -17.55
N LYS A 121 14.20 -6.56 -16.70
CA LYS A 121 14.77 -7.48 -15.71
C LYS A 121 13.80 -7.84 -14.58
N ASN A 122 12.86 -6.94 -14.27
CA ASN A 122 11.86 -7.17 -13.21
C ASN A 122 10.67 -7.99 -13.74
N LYS A 123 10.38 -7.86 -15.05
CA LYS A 123 9.19 -8.41 -15.67
C LYS A 123 9.02 -9.92 -15.47
N PRO A 124 10.03 -10.80 -15.66
CA PRO A 124 9.86 -12.24 -15.44
C PRO A 124 9.40 -12.59 -14.01
N ILE A 125 9.91 -11.87 -13.02
CA ILE A 125 9.58 -12.09 -11.61
C ILE A 125 8.17 -11.59 -11.31
N LEU A 126 7.82 -10.39 -11.79
CA LEU A 126 6.49 -9.83 -11.58
C LEU A 126 5.41 -10.61 -12.33
N ASP A 127 5.69 -11.06 -13.55
CA ASP A 127 4.80 -11.91 -14.34
C ASP A 127 4.58 -13.26 -13.67
N PHE A 128 5.61 -13.82 -13.02
CA PHE A 128 5.46 -15.01 -12.21
C PHE A 128 4.41 -14.78 -11.12
N TYR A 129 4.47 -13.67 -10.39
CA TYR A 129 3.57 -13.42 -9.26
C TYR A 129 2.16 -12.92 -9.63
N MET A 130 1.99 -12.30 -10.80
CA MET A 130 0.71 -11.67 -11.17
C MET A 130 -0.53 -12.58 -11.08
N PRO A 131 -0.48 -13.88 -11.40
CA PRO A 131 -1.64 -14.78 -11.26
C PRO A 131 -2.21 -14.88 -9.83
N TRP A 132 -1.42 -14.58 -8.79
CA TRP A 132 -1.87 -14.62 -7.38
C TRP A 132 -2.34 -13.27 -6.85
N VAL A 133 -2.31 -12.22 -7.66
CA VAL A 133 -2.72 -10.87 -7.30
C VAL A 133 -4.13 -10.60 -7.84
N HIS A 134 -4.91 -9.76 -7.13
CA HIS A 134 -6.27 -9.36 -7.49
C HIS A 134 -6.41 -9.06 -9.00
N GLN A 135 -7.35 -9.72 -9.67
CA GLN A 135 -7.51 -9.68 -11.13
C GLN A 135 -7.63 -8.26 -11.71
N ASP A 136 -8.30 -7.36 -10.99
CA ASP A 136 -8.50 -5.96 -11.41
C ASP A 136 -7.18 -5.15 -11.48
N LEU A 137 -6.09 -5.65 -10.89
CA LEU A 137 -4.77 -5.04 -11.03
C LEU A 137 -4.10 -5.36 -12.36
N HIS A 138 -4.43 -6.50 -12.98
CA HIS A 138 -3.72 -6.99 -14.17
C HIS A 138 -3.77 -5.97 -15.33
N PRO A 139 -4.93 -5.34 -15.64
CA PRO A 139 -5.01 -4.35 -16.72
C PRO A 139 -4.13 -3.12 -16.48
N LEU A 140 -3.80 -2.80 -15.24
CA LEU A 140 -3.01 -1.62 -14.89
C LEU A 140 -1.53 -1.75 -15.30
N PHE A 141 -1.08 -2.97 -15.58
CA PHE A 141 0.29 -3.27 -16.01
C PHE A 141 0.41 -3.61 -17.50
N ILE A 142 -0.71 -3.70 -18.23
CA ILE A 142 -0.69 -4.02 -19.67
C ILE A 142 -0.06 -2.89 -20.49
N GLY A 143 -0.31 -1.63 -20.13
CA GLY A 143 0.24 -0.46 -20.85
C GLY A 143 1.73 -0.19 -20.60
N SER A 144 2.29 -0.64 -19.47
CA SER A 144 3.73 -0.53 -19.18
C SER A 144 4.56 -1.57 -19.93
N SER A 145 3.93 -2.61 -20.49
CA SER A 145 4.55 -3.69 -21.27
C SER A 145 4.91 -3.31 -22.71
N ASN A 146 4.58 -2.10 -23.18
CA ASN A 146 4.82 -1.68 -24.58
C ASN A 146 6.30 -1.36 -24.91
N ARG A 147 7.21 -1.41 -23.93
CA ARG A 147 8.64 -1.50 -24.23
C ARG A 147 8.95 -2.98 -24.46
N ALA A 148 9.16 -3.35 -25.71
CA ALA A 148 9.61 -4.70 -26.06
C ALA A 148 10.90 -4.98 -25.29
N CYS A 149 10.84 -5.98 -24.42
CA CYS A 149 12.00 -6.56 -23.78
C CYS A 149 12.57 -7.56 -24.79
N ASP A 150 13.35 -7.04 -25.72
CA ASP A 150 14.04 -7.82 -26.75
C ASP A 150 15.18 -8.66 -26.15
#